data_AF-A0A1B7Y8D9-F1
#
_entry.id   AF-A0A1B7Y8D9-F1
#
_cell.length_a   1.000
_cell.length_b   1.000
_cell.length_c   1.000
_cell.angle_alpha   90.00
_cell.angle_beta   90.00
_cell.angle_gamma   90.00
#
_symmetry.space_group_name_H-M   'P 1'
#
loop_
_entity.id
_entity.type
_entity.pdbx_description
1 polymer ?
#
loop_
_entity_poly.entity_id
_entity_poly.type
_entity_poly.pdbx_seq_one_letter_code
_entity_poly.pdbx_strand_id
1 'polypeptide(L)'
;MNGVARPSEHDAGRAIRSTQSPLEFELMVKNPVAYPALRHVPLTTLERDGLLRPSRLRRSKSVDYQYNGLRQHPSPNSKSTAKLMDGLPIYENDDEDDDDDDDDDNNNDMFHLDAPSSRTSDESRYPVPFLCDERLRDLKISYWTDVSVTDDYAARVISLYLVTDHPLLGVFDPHLFISDLVGQRQTYCSRLLVNALMYWGCQMYTAIDHDAVHLAESFCKEAERLWVLEKNNTTILNAASAQLLSLAYLGHGKDHYVLKYLAAALQIGTRMSLFGIETTKALEEMERLSPQTRRANSYTAWGIFNWGV
;
A
#
# COMPACT_ATOMS: atom_id res chain seq x y z
N MET A 1 14.33 2.12 -67.49
CA MET A 1 14.42 0.81 -66.80
C MET A 1 15.59 0.86 -65.85
N ASN A 2 15.32 0.83 -64.55
CA ASN A 2 16.24 0.35 -63.50
C ASN A 2 15.38 0.08 -62.27
N GLY A 3 15.30 -1.19 -61.89
CA GLY A 3 14.45 -1.68 -60.82
C GLY A 3 15.16 -1.73 -59.48
N VAL A 4 14.36 -1.66 -58.42
CA VAL A 4 14.64 -2.29 -57.12
C VAL A 4 13.32 -2.91 -56.69
N ALA A 5 13.26 -4.23 -56.70
CA ALA A 5 12.10 -4.99 -56.23
C ALA A 5 12.04 -4.90 -54.69
N ARG A 6 10.87 -4.55 -54.17
CA ARG A 6 10.57 -4.58 -52.72
C ARG A 6 10.69 -6.02 -52.19
N PRO A 7 11.31 -6.26 -51.02
CA PRO A 7 11.28 -7.57 -50.37
C PRO A 7 9.84 -7.92 -49.98
N SER A 8 9.42 -9.15 -50.28
CA SER A 8 8.09 -9.65 -49.91
C SER A 8 8.00 -9.91 -48.40
N GLU A 9 6.82 -9.68 -47.82
CA GLU A 9 6.51 -9.86 -46.40
C GLU A 9 6.82 -11.26 -45.85
N HIS A 10 6.99 -12.25 -46.74
CA HIS A 10 7.39 -13.61 -46.39
C HIS A 10 8.84 -13.71 -45.85
N ASP A 11 9.76 -12.84 -46.29
CA ASP A 11 11.15 -12.88 -45.83
C ASP A 11 11.32 -12.23 -44.45
N ALA A 12 10.51 -11.24 -44.10
CA ALA A 12 10.51 -10.64 -42.76
C ALA A 12 9.94 -11.60 -41.68
N GLY A 13 8.94 -12.41 -42.04
CA GLY A 13 8.33 -13.39 -41.12
C GLY A 13 9.25 -14.56 -40.74
N ARG A 14 10.30 -14.81 -41.54
CA ARG A 14 11.26 -15.92 -41.31
C ARG A 14 12.40 -15.52 -40.38
N ALA A 15 12.69 -14.23 -40.23
CA ALA A 15 13.75 -13.72 -39.36
C ALA A 15 13.42 -13.85 -37.85
N ILE A 16 12.13 -13.85 -37.47
CA ILE A 16 11.72 -13.88 -36.05
C ILE A 16 11.41 -15.31 -35.56
N ARG A 17 11.07 -16.25 -36.46
CA ARG A 17 10.81 -17.65 -36.07
C ARG A 17 12.08 -18.49 -35.87
N SER A 18 13.25 -17.97 -36.22
CA SER A 18 14.48 -18.76 -36.29
C SER A 18 15.18 -18.98 -34.94
N THR A 19 14.64 -18.49 -33.81
CA THR A 19 15.31 -18.59 -32.50
C THR A 19 14.54 -19.38 -31.44
N GLN A 20 13.38 -19.97 -31.75
CA GLN A 20 12.65 -20.80 -30.78
C GLN A 20 13.23 -22.21 -30.70
N SER A 21 13.58 -22.64 -29.49
CA SER A 21 14.06 -24.00 -29.26
C SER A 21 12.91 -25.00 -29.47
N PRO A 22 13.18 -26.24 -29.93
CA PRO A 22 12.13 -27.24 -30.17
C PRO A 22 11.26 -27.53 -28.92
N LEU A 23 11.86 -27.43 -27.73
CA LEU A 23 11.20 -27.65 -26.44
C LEU A 23 10.22 -26.51 -26.11
N GLU A 24 10.59 -25.26 -26.38
CA GLU A 24 9.72 -24.10 -26.17
C GLU A 24 8.48 -24.20 -27.06
N PHE A 25 8.65 -24.58 -28.32
CA PHE A 25 7.52 -24.81 -29.23
C PHE A 25 6.60 -25.93 -28.72
N GLU A 26 7.16 -27.05 -28.26
CA GLU A 26 6.37 -28.16 -27.69
C GLU A 26 5.58 -27.72 -26.45
N LEU A 27 6.21 -26.94 -25.56
CA LEU A 27 5.57 -26.38 -24.36
C LEU A 27 4.45 -25.39 -24.70
N MET A 28 4.67 -24.53 -25.70
CA MET A 28 3.67 -23.58 -26.18
C MET A 28 2.45 -24.28 -26.79
N VAL A 29 2.67 -25.36 -27.55
CA VAL A 29 1.59 -26.16 -28.13
C VAL A 29 0.80 -26.90 -27.06
N LYS A 30 1.49 -27.48 -26.07
CA LYS A 30 0.85 -28.25 -24.99
C LYS A 30 0.13 -27.38 -23.96
N ASN A 31 0.57 -26.14 -23.76
CA ASN A 31 0.06 -25.26 -22.71
C ASN A 31 -0.38 -23.89 -23.25
N PRO A 32 -1.45 -23.83 -24.08
CA PRO A 32 -1.87 -22.60 -24.74
C PRO A 32 -2.36 -21.51 -23.79
N VAL A 33 -2.77 -21.87 -22.57
CA VAL A 33 -3.18 -20.92 -21.52
C VAL A 33 -1.96 -20.23 -20.90
N ALA A 34 -0.84 -20.95 -20.74
CA ALA A 34 0.40 -20.40 -20.20
C ALA A 34 1.24 -19.65 -21.25
N TYR A 35 1.05 -19.98 -22.53
CA TYR A 35 1.75 -19.36 -23.65
C TYR A 35 0.76 -18.84 -24.70
N PRO A 36 0.00 -17.78 -24.39
CA PRO A 36 -0.91 -17.18 -25.36
C PRO A 36 -0.11 -16.62 -26.54
N ALA A 37 -0.58 -16.92 -27.76
CA ALA A 37 0.04 -16.40 -28.98
C ALA A 37 -0.08 -14.87 -29.00
N LEU A 38 1.02 -14.18 -28.70
CA LEU A 38 1.08 -12.72 -28.74
C LEU A 38 0.87 -12.26 -30.17
N ARG A 39 -0.24 -11.57 -30.43
CA ARG A 39 -0.48 -10.94 -31.73
C ARG A 39 0.50 -9.78 -31.87
N HIS A 40 1.30 -9.82 -32.93
CA HIS A 40 2.22 -8.74 -33.25
C HIS A 40 1.40 -7.48 -33.56
N VAL A 41 1.41 -6.51 -32.64
CA VAL A 41 0.88 -5.17 -32.92
C VAL A 41 1.99 -4.43 -33.68
N PRO A 42 1.77 -3.98 -34.92
CA PRO A 42 2.77 -3.20 -35.64
C PRO A 42 3.08 -1.92 -34.84
N LEU A 43 4.36 -1.69 -34.54
CA LEU A 43 4.84 -0.50 -33.81
C LEU A 43 4.41 0.82 -34.48
N THR A 44 4.16 0.80 -35.79
CA THR A 44 3.67 1.94 -36.57
C THR A 44 2.25 2.38 -36.18
N THR A 45 1.47 1.51 -35.52
CA THR A 45 0.12 1.83 -35.02
C THR A 45 0.19 2.63 -33.71
N LEU A 46 1.12 2.27 -32.81
CA LEU A 46 1.35 2.93 -31.52
C LEU A 46 2.00 4.32 -31.65
N GLU A 47 2.82 4.53 -32.68
CA GLU A 47 3.38 5.85 -33.00
C GLU A 47 2.33 6.83 -33.57
N ARG A 48 1.28 6.30 -34.22
CA ARG A 48 0.21 7.12 -34.84
C ARG A 48 -0.76 7.70 -33.82
N ASP A 49 -0.97 6.99 -32.71
CA ASP A 49 -1.90 7.39 -31.65
C ASP A 49 -1.27 8.30 -30.59
N GLY A 50 -0.04 8.79 -30.79
CA GLY A 50 0.61 9.76 -29.90
C GLY A 50 0.90 9.26 -28.48
N LEU A 51 0.64 7.98 -28.20
CA LEU A 51 0.73 7.36 -26.87
C LEU A 51 2.17 7.19 -26.35
N LEU A 52 3.18 7.35 -27.21
CA LEU A 52 4.59 7.21 -26.85
C LEU A 52 5.36 8.54 -26.85
N ARG A 53 4.68 9.68 -26.95
CA ARG A 53 5.35 10.97 -26.67
C ARG A 53 5.46 11.16 -25.16
N PRO A 54 6.62 11.59 -24.62
CA PRO A 54 6.71 12.03 -23.24
C PRO A 54 5.72 13.17 -23.02
N SER A 55 4.62 12.90 -22.33
CA SER A 55 3.72 13.95 -21.85
C SER A 55 4.42 14.65 -20.69
N ARG A 56 4.65 15.96 -20.82
CA ARG A 56 5.00 16.75 -19.64
C ARG A 56 3.75 16.77 -18.76
N LEU A 57 3.76 15.98 -17.69
CA LEU A 57 2.76 16.06 -16.64
C LEU A 57 2.71 17.51 -16.14
N ARG A 58 1.70 18.26 -16.61
CA ARG A 58 1.38 19.57 -16.07
C ARG A 58 0.94 19.30 -14.63
N ARG A 59 1.73 19.76 -13.66
CA ARG A 59 1.36 19.74 -12.23
C ARG A 59 -0.05 20.30 -12.11
N SER A 60 -1.02 19.44 -11.83
CA SER A 60 -2.40 19.86 -11.62
C SER A 60 -2.40 20.86 -10.46
N LYS A 61 -2.88 22.09 -10.73
CA LYS A 61 -3.28 22.98 -9.66
C LYS A 61 -4.43 22.28 -8.93
N SER A 62 -4.22 22.02 -7.65
CA SER A 62 -5.28 21.62 -6.72
C SER A 62 -6.47 22.55 -6.92
N VAL A 63 -7.64 21.95 -7.13
CA VAL A 63 -8.91 22.66 -7.03
C VAL A 63 -9.15 22.86 -5.54
N ASP A 64 -8.80 24.05 -5.06
CA ASP A 64 -9.09 24.46 -3.69
C ASP A 64 -10.61 24.58 -3.53
N TYR A 65 -11.23 23.59 -2.89
CA TYR A 65 -12.53 23.79 -2.27
C TYR A 65 -12.31 24.63 -1.01
N GLN A 66 -12.57 25.94 -1.14
CA GLN A 66 -12.72 26.85 -0.01
C GLN A 66 -13.90 26.41 0.84
N TYR A 67 -13.61 25.83 2.01
CA TYR A 67 -14.52 25.87 3.15
C TYR A 67 -14.08 27.05 4.02
N ASN A 68 -14.75 28.20 3.84
CA ASN A 68 -14.61 29.35 4.72
C ASN A 68 -15.37 29.05 6.02
N GLY A 69 -14.66 29.03 7.15
CA GLY A 69 -15.27 28.76 8.44
C GLY A 69 -14.31 28.91 9.61
N LEU A 70 -14.06 30.17 10.00
CA LEU A 70 -13.82 30.61 11.38
C LEU A 70 -12.62 30.03 12.13
N ARG A 71 -11.55 30.82 12.23
CA ARG A 71 -10.86 31.00 13.51
C ARG A 71 -10.19 32.37 13.61
N GLN A 72 -10.80 33.21 14.43
CA GLN A 72 -10.18 34.35 15.09
C GLN A 72 -8.99 33.87 15.91
N HIS A 73 -7.85 34.56 15.83
CA HIS A 73 -6.90 34.61 16.93
C HIS A 73 -6.34 36.03 17.10
N PRO A 74 -6.08 36.45 18.35
CA PRO A 74 -5.85 37.84 18.71
C PRO A 74 -4.36 38.25 18.60
N SER A 75 -4.15 39.53 18.33
CA SER A 75 -2.86 40.23 18.44
C SER A 75 -2.34 40.29 19.87
N PRO A 76 -1.00 40.33 20.06
CA PRO A 76 -0.38 41.03 21.17
C PRO A 76 0.28 42.33 20.71
N ASN A 77 -0.16 43.44 21.30
CA ASN A 77 0.49 44.75 21.28
C ASN A 77 1.87 44.68 21.94
N SER A 78 2.88 45.29 21.32
CA SER A 78 3.91 46.00 22.08
C SER A 78 4.34 47.25 21.30
N LYS A 79 4.20 48.42 21.96
CA LYS A 79 4.69 49.73 21.53
C LYS A 79 6.03 49.98 22.23
N SER A 80 7.05 50.44 21.50
CA SER A 80 8.05 51.37 22.06
C SER A 80 8.84 52.11 20.95
N THR A 81 8.43 53.36 20.73
CA THR A 81 9.18 54.62 20.53
C THR A 81 10.59 54.69 19.89
N ALA A 82 10.65 55.38 18.74
CA ALA A 82 11.24 56.73 18.50
C ALA A 82 12.62 56.93 17.78
N LYS A 83 12.55 57.87 16.81
CA LYS A 83 13.52 58.90 16.29
C LYS A 83 14.07 58.69 14.86
N LEU A 84 13.63 59.52 13.88
CA LEU A 84 14.27 60.74 13.27
C LEU A 84 15.41 60.37 12.26
N MET A 85 15.59 60.90 11.04
CA MET A 85 15.01 62.01 10.25
C MET A 85 15.55 61.90 8.79
N ASP A 86 14.90 62.61 7.85
CA ASP A 86 15.36 63.14 6.54
C ASP A 86 15.41 62.30 5.23
N GLY A 87 14.74 62.86 4.20
CA GLY A 87 15.21 62.84 2.80
C GLY A 87 14.24 62.38 1.69
N LEU A 88 13.40 63.28 1.15
CA LEU A 88 12.74 63.22 -0.19
C LEU A 88 13.78 63.49 -1.32
N PRO A 89 13.53 63.25 -2.65
CA PRO A 89 12.27 63.49 -3.40
C PRO A 89 11.86 62.45 -4.49
N ILE A 90 10.56 62.31 -4.77
CA ILE A 90 9.81 62.68 -6.01
C ILE A 90 10.29 62.04 -7.32
N TYR A 91 9.43 61.23 -7.94
CA TYR A 91 9.08 61.33 -9.37
C TYR A 91 7.60 60.91 -9.55
N GLU A 92 6.86 61.81 -10.19
CA GLU A 92 5.46 61.72 -10.62
C GLU A 92 5.33 60.98 -11.98
N ASN A 93 4.06 60.84 -12.37
CA ASN A 93 3.47 60.60 -13.70
C ASN A 93 2.94 59.17 -13.87
N ASP A 94 1.63 58.93 -13.83
CA ASP A 94 0.50 59.44 -14.65
C ASP A 94 0.18 58.38 -15.70
N ASP A 95 -1.06 57.92 -15.70
CA ASP A 95 -1.91 57.82 -16.88
C ASP A 95 -3.23 57.14 -16.49
N GLU A 96 -4.27 57.97 -16.59
CA GLU A 96 -5.70 57.71 -16.53
C GLU A 96 -6.16 56.84 -17.72
N ASP A 97 -7.30 56.16 -17.56
CA ASP A 97 -8.36 56.03 -18.58
C ASP A 97 -9.51 55.18 -17.99
N ASP A 98 -10.53 55.88 -17.47
CA ASP A 98 -11.98 55.84 -17.81
C ASP A 98 -12.45 54.72 -18.79
N ASP A 99 -13.67 54.20 -18.83
CA ASP A 99 -14.94 54.39 -18.13
C ASP A 99 -15.84 53.18 -18.52
N ASP A 100 -16.85 52.94 -17.67
CA ASP A 100 -18.18 52.32 -17.87
C ASP A 100 -18.56 51.62 -19.19
N ASP A 101 -19.17 50.43 -19.04
CA ASP A 101 -20.39 50.05 -19.77
C ASP A 101 -21.21 49.04 -18.93
N ASP A 102 -22.30 49.54 -18.36
CA ASP A 102 -23.44 48.77 -17.85
C ASP A 102 -24.23 48.21 -19.04
N ASP A 103 -24.59 46.92 -19.00
CA ASP A 103 -25.82 46.45 -19.66
C ASP A 103 -26.47 45.34 -18.83
N ASP A 104 -27.63 45.74 -18.31
CA ASP A 104 -28.61 45.00 -17.54
C ASP A 104 -29.50 44.22 -18.52
N ASP A 105 -29.57 42.89 -18.41
CA ASP A 105 -30.65 42.14 -19.06
C ASP A 105 -31.19 41.05 -18.14
N ASN A 106 -32.38 41.35 -17.63
CA ASN A 106 -33.17 40.56 -16.72
C ASN A 106 -34.39 40.05 -17.50
N ASN A 107 -34.63 38.72 -17.53
CA ASN A 107 -35.93 38.14 -17.14
C ASN A 107 -36.08 36.62 -17.35
N ASN A 108 -36.68 36.04 -16.29
CA ASN A 108 -37.63 34.93 -16.21
C ASN A 108 -37.20 33.46 -16.14
N ASP A 109 -37.14 33.00 -14.88
CA ASP A 109 -38.09 32.06 -14.24
C ASP A 109 -38.48 30.77 -14.95
N MET A 110 -38.17 29.64 -14.30
CA MET A 110 -39.14 28.61 -13.88
C MET A 110 -38.37 27.47 -13.17
N PHE A 111 -38.54 27.26 -11.86
CA PHE A 111 -38.88 25.96 -11.24
C PHE A 111 -38.95 26.06 -9.71
N HIS A 112 -40.17 25.86 -9.23
CA HIS A 112 -40.71 25.88 -7.87
C HIS A 112 -39.89 25.12 -6.81
N LEU A 113 -39.71 25.74 -5.63
CA LEU A 113 -39.30 25.11 -4.37
C LEU A 113 -40.54 24.79 -3.53
N ASP A 114 -40.98 23.53 -3.56
CA ASP A 114 -41.89 22.98 -2.54
C ASP A 114 -41.04 22.35 -1.43
N ALA A 115 -41.08 22.95 -0.24
CA ALA A 115 -40.40 22.44 0.95
C ALA A 115 -41.20 21.31 1.62
N PRO A 116 -40.61 20.13 1.89
CA PRO A 116 -41.16 19.19 2.85
C PRO A 116 -40.62 19.46 4.25
N SER A 117 -41.56 19.47 5.19
CA SER A 117 -41.42 19.63 6.62
C SER A 117 -40.47 18.62 7.29
N SER A 118 -39.76 19.13 8.31
CA SER A 118 -39.15 18.46 9.46
C SER A 118 -38.80 16.98 9.32
N ARG A 119 -37.59 16.70 8.86
CA ARG A 119 -36.88 15.46 9.22
C ARG A 119 -35.91 15.78 10.34
N THR A 120 -36.15 15.21 11.51
CA THR A 120 -35.19 15.09 12.59
C THR A 120 -33.87 14.57 12.01
N SER A 121 -32.81 15.36 12.13
CA SER A 121 -31.46 15.02 11.72
C SER A 121 -30.94 13.85 12.54
N ASP A 122 -31.08 12.63 12.00
CA ASP A 122 -30.38 11.45 12.47
C ASP A 122 -28.92 11.55 12.01
N GLU A 123 -28.09 12.19 12.84
CA GLU A 123 -26.64 12.41 12.63
C GLU A 123 -25.79 11.12 12.81
N SER A 124 -26.41 9.94 12.76
CA SER A 124 -25.79 8.65 13.10
C SER A 124 -25.82 7.63 11.96
N ARG A 125 -25.30 7.96 10.77
CA ARG A 125 -25.06 6.94 9.75
C ARG A 125 -23.83 7.19 8.88
N TYR A 126 -22.68 7.35 9.51
CA TYR A 126 -21.44 6.93 8.85
C TYR A 126 -21.44 5.39 8.81
N PRO A 127 -21.31 4.75 7.63
CA PRO A 127 -21.19 3.29 7.58
C PRO A 127 -19.99 2.89 8.42
N VAL A 128 -20.18 1.96 9.36
CA VAL A 128 -19.06 1.33 10.07
C VAL A 128 -18.12 0.77 9.00
N PRO A 129 -16.83 1.13 9.01
CA PRO A 129 -15.89 0.67 8.00
C PRO A 129 -15.88 -0.86 7.94
N PHE A 130 -15.95 -1.42 6.73
CA PHE A 130 -16.00 -2.86 6.52
C PHE A 130 -14.74 -3.54 7.09
N LEU A 131 -14.94 -4.53 7.99
CA LEU A 131 -13.89 -5.40 8.50
C LEU A 131 -13.97 -6.75 7.76
N CYS A 132 -12.82 -7.30 7.38
CA CYS A 132 -12.73 -8.58 6.68
C CYS A 132 -13.18 -9.77 7.53
N ASP A 133 -13.17 -9.62 8.86
CA ASP A 133 -13.61 -10.61 9.84
C ASP A 133 -14.28 -9.88 11.00
N GLU A 134 -15.52 -10.26 11.30
CA GLU A 134 -16.36 -9.64 12.34
C GLU A 134 -15.73 -9.73 13.75
N ARG A 135 -14.89 -10.74 14.01
CA ARG A 135 -14.21 -10.91 15.31
C ARG A 135 -13.28 -9.74 15.63
N LEU A 136 -12.78 -9.03 14.61
CA LEU A 136 -11.91 -7.87 14.81
C LEU A 136 -12.60 -6.72 15.55
N ARG A 137 -13.94 -6.70 15.63
CA ARG A 137 -14.69 -5.73 16.47
C ARG A 137 -14.38 -5.87 17.97
N ASP A 138 -13.99 -7.07 18.40
CA ASP A 138 -13.66 -7.37 19.79
C ASP A 138 -12.16 -7.22 20.09
N LEU A 139 -11.38 -6.69 19.14
CA LEU A 139 -9.94 -6.45 19.32
C LEU A 139 -9.67 -5.58 20.55
N LYS A 140 -8.62 -5.95 21.29
CA LYS A 140 -8.03 -5.17 22.38
C LYS A 140 -6.55 -4.96 22.07
N ILE A 141 -6.23 -3.95 21.27
CA ILE A 141 -4.90 -3.76 20.70
C ILE A 141 -3.84 -3.46 21.77
N SER A 142 -4.24 -2.82 22.87
CA SER A 142 -3.36 -2.49 24.00
C SER A 142 -2.74 -3.71 24.70
N TYR A 143 -3.28 -4.92 24.50
CA TYR A 143 -2.65 -6.14 24.98
C TYR A 143 -1.38 -6.51 24.18
N TRP A 144 -1.34 -6.11 22.90
CA TRP A 144 -0.33 -6.56 21.94
C TRP A 144 0.80 -5.55 21.71
N THR A 145 0.56 -4.27 21.99
CA THR A 145 1.51 -3.19 21.71
C THR A 145 1.46 -2.11 22.77
N ASP A 146 2.62 -1.48 23.00
CA ASP A 146 2.74 -0.27 23.82
C ASP A 146 2.54 1.01 22.98
N VAL A 147 2.38 0.88 21.65
CA VAL A 147 2.06 1.99 20.74
C VAL A 147 0.62 2.46 20.97
N SER A 148 0.44 3.76 21.21
CA SER A 148 -0.88 4.36 21.43
C SER A 148 -1.69 4.39 20.13
N VAL A 149 -2.66 3.48 20.00
CA VAL A 149 -3.62 3.40 18.90
C VAL A 149 -4.97 2.90 19.41
N THR A 150 -6.07 3.26 18.75
CA THR A 150 -7.40 2.75 19.10
C THR A 150 -7.64 1.34 18.56
N ASP A 151 -8.48 0.56 19.24
CA ASP A 151 -8.89 -0.79 18.81
C ASP A 151 -9.46 -0.76 17.38
N ASP A 152 -10.36 0.19 17.08
CA ASP A 152 -10.99 0.36 15.77
C ASP A 152 -9.97 0.65 14.66
N TYR A 153 -9.01 1.54 14.91
CA TYR A 153 -8.00 1.89 13.93
C TYR A 153 -7.11 0.68 13.61
N ALA A 154 -6.65 -0.03 14.66
CA ALA A 154 -5.85 -1.23 14.48
C ALA A 154 -6.62 -2.33 13.74
N ALA A 155 -7.90 -2.53 14.06
CA ALA A 155 -8.77 -3.48 13.36
C ALA A 155 -8.88 -3.15 11.87
N ARG A 156 -9.02 -1.87 11.50
CA ARG A 156 -9.07 -1.44 10.09
C ARG A 156 -7.75 -1.67 9.34
N VAL A 157 -6.62 -1.35 9.98
CA VAL A 157 -5.29 -1.58 9.39
C VAL A 157 -5.04 -3.08 9.18
N ILE A 158 -5.35 -3.91 10.19
CA ILE A 158 -5.23 -5.36 10.09
C ILE A 158 -6.15 -5.90 9.00
N SER A 159 -7.40 -5.43 8.96
CA SER A 159 -8.36 -5.82 7.92
C SER A 159 -7.87 -5.46 6.52
N LEU A 160 -7.29 -4.27 6.33
CA LEU A 160 -6.71 -3.88 5.04
C LEU A 160 -5.62 -4.88 4.63
N TYR A 161 -4.62 -5.09 5.49
CA TYR A 161 -3.51 -6.02 5.24
C TYR A 161 -3.99 -7.43 4.86
N LEU A 162 -4.99 -7.95 5.58
CA LEU A 162 -5.52 -9.29 5.35
C LEU A 162 -6.26 -9.44 4.02
N VAL A 163 -6.83 -8.35 3.49
CA VAL A 163 -7.55 -8.36 2.21
C VAL A 163 -6.63 -8.10 1.04
N THR A 164 -5.60 -7.26 1.20
CA THR A 164 -4.76 -6.81 0.08
C THR A 164 -3.50 -7.64 -0.06
N ASP A 165 -2.71 -7.77 1.00
CA ASP A 165 -1.33 -8.23 0.93
C ASP A 165 -1.21 -9.68 1.37
N HIS A 166 -1.94 -10.07 2.41
CA HIS A 166 -1.92 -11.44 2.93
C HIS A 166 -2.20 -12.51 1.86
N PRO A 167 -3.14 -12.35 0.90
CA PRO A 167 -3.36 -13.36 -0.14
C PRO A 167 -2.14 -13.62 -1.03
N LEU A 168 -1.24 -12.63 -1.16
CA LEU A 168 0.00 -12.74 -1.94
C LEU A 168 1.17 -13.22 -1.07
N LEU A 169 1.25 -12.70 0.16
CA LEU A 169 2.38 -12.94 1.06
C LEU A 169 2.25 -14.24 1.83
N GLY A 170 1.06 -14.56 2.33
CA GLY A 170 0.73 -15.83 3.00
C GLY A 170 1.62 -16.17 4.20
N VAL A 171 2.13 -15.19 4.95
CA VAL A 171 3.14 -15.40 6.01
C VAL A 171 2.63 -16.11 7.27
N PHE A 172 1.31 -16.17 7.49
CA PHE A 172 0.67 -16.87 8.62
C PHE A 172 -0.75 -17.30 8.25
N ASP A 173 -1.37 -18.20 9.02
CA ASP A 173 -2.79 -18.57 8.84
C ASP A 173 -3.69 -17.44 9.41
N PRO A 174 -4.50 -16.75 8.58
CA PRO A 174 -5.23 -15.56 9.00
C PRO A 174 -6.35 -15.89 10.00
N HIS A 175 -6.97 -17.06 9.87
CA HIS A 175 -8.05 -17.46 10.77
C HIS A 175 -7.52 -17.77 12.18
N LEU A 176 -6.39 -18.49 12.26
CA LEU A 176 -5.71 -18.79 13.52
C LEU A 176 -5.16 -17.52 14.17
N PHE A 177 -4.54 -16.64 13.37
CA PHE A 177 -4.06 -15.35 13.84
C PHE A 177 -5.17 -14.50 14.47
N ILE A 178 -6.29 -14.27 13.77
CA ILE A 178 -7.40 -13.45 14.29
C ILE A 178 -8.01 -14.07 15.55
N SER A 179 -8.16 -15.41 15.57
CA SER A 179 -8.69 -16.12 16.73
C SER A 179 -7.88 -15.84 18.00
N ASP A 180 -6.56 -15.89 17.87
CA ASP A 180 -5.63 -15.69 18.98
C ASP A 180 -5.41 -14.20 19.30
N LEU A 181 -5.41 -13.33 18.29
CA LEU A 181 -5.36 -11.87 18.44
C LEU A 181 -6.50 -11.36 19.31
N VAL A 182 -7.74 -11.74 18.97
CA VAL A 182 -8.95 -11.32 19.71
C VAL A 182 -9.04 -12.07 21.04
N GLY A 183 -8.69 -13.37 21.04
CA GLY A 183 -8.68 -14.20 22.25
C GLY A 183 -7.52 -13.94 23.21
N GLN A 184 -6.61 -13.01 22.89
CA GLN A 184 -5.41 -12.68 23.68
C GLN A 184 -4.50 -13.90 23.98
N ARG A 185 -4.48 -14.88 23.08
CA ARG A 185 -3.68 -16.11 23.19
C ARG A 185 -2.43 -16.03 22.34
N GLN A 186 -1.33 -16.62 22.81
CA GLN A 186 -0.01 -16.48 22.18
C GLN A 186 0.40 -17.69 21.32
N THR A 187 -0.55 -18.55 20.93
CA THR A 187 -0.24 -19.79 20.21
C THR A 187 0.02 -19.52 18.73
N TYR A 188 -0.80 -18.68 18.11
CA TYR A 188 -0.74 -18.30 16.70
C TYR A 188 -0.68 -16.77 16.49
N CYS A 189 -0.48 -16.02 17.57
CA CYS A 189 -0.31 -14.57 17.57
C CYS A 189 0.77 -14.20 18.59
N SER A 190 1.58 -13.18 18.32
CA SER A 190 2.56 -12.67 19.28
C SER A 190 2.62 -11.15 19.20
N ARG A 191 3.11 -10.50 20.26
CA ARG A 191 3.34 -9.05 20.26
C ARG A 191 4.23 -8.65 19.08
N LEU A 192 5.34 -9.36 18.87
CA LEU A 192 6.25 -9.10 17.76
C LEU A 192 5.53 -9.20 16.40
N LEU A 193 4.72 -10.24 16.19
CA LEU A 193 3.98 -10.41 14.93
C LEU A 193 2.97 -9.30 14.69
N VAL A 194 2.23 -8.90 15.72
CA VAL A 194 1.26 -7.80 15.62
C VAL A 194 1.95 -6.49 15.29
N ASN A 195 3.06 -6.15 15.95
CA ASN A 195 3.78 -4.91 15.69
C ASN A 195 4.43 -4.90 14.29
N ALA A 196 4.97 -6.04 13.83
CA ALA A 196 5.49 -6.17 12.47
C ALA A 196 4.39 -6.01 11.40
N LEU A 197 3.23 -6.63 11.62
CA LEU A 197 2.06 -6.48 10.76
C LEU A 197 1.57 -5.04 10.75
N MET A 198 1.41 -4.41 11.92
CA MET A 198 0.97 -3.02 12.03
C MET A 198 1.95 -2.05 11.36
N TYR A 199 3.27 -2.30 11.45
CA TYR A 199 4.25 -1.51 10.73
C TYR A 199 4.00 -1.54 9.22
N TRP A 200 3.88 -2.72 8.62
CA TRP A 200 3.57 -2.86 7.18
C TRP A 200 2.19 -2.31 6.82
N GLY A 201 1.18 -2.69 7.59
CA GLY A 201 -0.21 -2.29 7.38
C GLY A 201 -0.38 -0.78 7.43
N CYS A 202 0.23 -0.08 8.39
CA CYS A 202 0.18 1.37 8.47
C CYS A 202 0.86 2.05 7.28
N GLN A 203 1.94 1.49 6.73
CA GLN A 203 2.53 2.03 5.50
C GLN A 203 1.53 2.02 4.35
N MET A 204 0.80 0.92 4.16
CA MET A 204 -0.24 0.82 3.12
C MET A 204 -1.46 1.68 3.45
N TYR A 205 -1.81 1.80 4.73
CA TYR A 205 -2.93 2.61 5.19
C TYR A 205 -2.73 4.11 4.93
N THR A 206 -1.50 4.57 4.65
CA THR A 206 -1.22 5.97 4.27
C THR A 206 -1.98 6.44 3.02
N ALA A 207 -2.41 5.52 2.16
CA ALA A 207 -3.27 5.82 1.01
C ALA A 207 -4.70 6.22 1.43
N ILE A 208 -5.14 5.84 2.63
CA ILE A 208 -6.47 6.14 3.19
C ILE A 208 -6.36 7.27 4.22
N ASP A 209 -5.35 7.21 5.08
CA ASP A 209 -5.09 8.16 6.16
C ASP A 209 -3.60 8.47 6.21
N HIS A 210 -3.21 9.66 5.76
CA HIS A 210 -1.81 10.07 5.67
C HIS A 210 -1.09 10.05 7.03
N ASP A 211 -1.79 10.28 8.13
CA ASP A 211 -1.21 10.30 9.48
C ASP A 211 -0.75 8.91 9.94
N ALA A 212 -1.15 7.83 9.24
CA ALA A 212 -0.68 6.47 9.46
C ALA A 212 0.86 6.35 9.37
N VAL A 213 1.54 7.28 8.70
CA VAL A 213 3.01 7.31 8.61
C VAL A 213 3.68 7.39 9.98
N HIS A 214 3.12 8.19 10.90
CA HIS A 214 3.68 8.35 12.25
C HIS A 214 3.44 7.11 13.12
N LEU A 215 2.32 6.43 12.90
CA LEU A 215 2.05 5.13 13.54
C LEU A 215 2.98 4.05 13.00
N ALA A 216 3.21 4.00 11.68
CA ALA A 216 4.15 3.06 11.08
C ALA A 216 5.56 3.19 11.69
N GLU A 217 6.07 4.41 11.88
CA GLU A 217 7.36 4.63 12.56
C GLU A 217 7.37 4.16 14.02
N SER A 218 6.25 4.35 14.73
CA SER A 218 6.11 3.92 16.13
C SER A 218 6.07 2.39 16.24
N PHE A 219 5.31 1.73 15.36
CA PHE A 219 5.26 0.27 15.26
C PHE A 219 6.58 -0.34 14.81
N CYS A 220 7.30 0.33 13.91
CA CYS A 220 8.65 -0.08 13.51
C CYS A 220 9.58 -0.15 14.73
N LYS A 221 9.66 0.93 15.52
CA LYS A 221 10.50 0.98 16.73
C LYS A 221 10.12 -0.09 17.75
N GLU A 222 8.82 -0.30 17.98
CA GLU A 222 8.35 -1.32 18.92
C GLU A 222 8.63 -2.74 18.42
N ALA A 223 8.43 -3.02 17.13
CA ALA A 223 8.75 -4.30 16.53
C ALA A 223 10.26 -4.60 16.58
N GLU A 224 11.13 -3.60 16.33
CA GLU A 224 12.58 -3.76 16.48
C GLU A 224 12.98 -4.04 17.94
N ARG A 225 12.36 -3.34 18.89
CA ARG A 225 12.60 -3.57 20.32
C ARG A 225 12.23 -5.00 20.71
N LEU A 226 11.04 -5.47 20.33
CA LEU A 226 10.58 -6.84 20.59
C LEU A 226 11.46 -7.87 19.87
N TRP A 227 11.89 -7.59 18.64
CA TRP A 227 12.80 -8.45 17.90
C TRP A 227 14.11 -8.69 18.66
N VAL A 228 14.71 -7.64 19.24
CA VAL A 228 15.95 -7.79 20.01
C VAL A 228 15.78 -8.73 21.21
N LEU A 229 14.60 -8.70 21.84
CA LEU A 229 14.27 -9.55 23.00
C LEU A 229 14.01 -11.00 22.58
N GLU A 230 13.37 -11.21 21.44
CA GLU A 230 12.83 -12.52 21.04
C GLU A 230 13.66 -13.24 19.98
N LYS A 231 14.61 -12.59 19.28
CA LYS A 231 15.35 -13.13 18.11
C LYS A 231 16.05 -14.48 18.33
N ASN A 232 16.31 -14.87 19.58
CA ASN A 232 16.94 -16.14 19.91
C ASN A 232 15.94 -17.30 20.05
N ASN A 233 14.64 -17.00 20.11
CA ASN A 233 13.58 -17.99 20.19
C ASN A 233 13.25 -18.51 18.79
N THR A 234 13.33 -19.83 18.63
CA THR A 234 13.01 -20.51 17.37
C THR A 234 11.52 -20.87 17.37
N THR A 235 10.69 -19.98 16.83
CA THR A 235 9.23 -20.16 16.73
C THR A 235 8.72 -19.76 15.35
N ILE A 236 7.59 -20.34 14.91
CA ILE A 236 6.96 -19.96 13.64
C ILE A 236 6.54 -18.48 13.63
N LEU A 237 6.14 -17.95 14.79
CA LEU A 237 5.72 -16.55 14.92
C LEU A 237 6.91 -15.61 14.75
N ASN A 238 8.10 -15.96 15.26
CA ASN A 238 9.30 -15.18 15.04
C ASN A 238 9.76 -15.25 13.58
N ALA A 239 9.64 -16.41 12.94
CA ALA A 239 9.95 -16.56 11.52
C ALA A 239 9.02 -15.69 10.65
N ALA A 240 7.70 -15.76 10.89
CA ALA A 240 6.71 -14.94 10.21
C ALA A 240 6.91 -13.43 10.48
N SER A 241 7.24 -13.06 11.72
CA SER A 241 7.51 -11.67 12.09
C SER A 241 8.76 -11.12 11.40
N ALA A 242 9.83 -11.92 11.34
CA ALA A 242 11.03 -11.55 10.60
C ALA A 242 10.73 -11.37 9.11
N GLN A 243 9.93 -12.25 8.52
CA GLN A 243 9.51 -12.12 7.14
C GLN A 243 8.71 -10.82 6.89
N LEU A 244 7.75 -10.50 7.76
CA LEU A 244 7.00 -9.25 7.69
C LEU A 244 7.86 -8.02 7.87
N LEU A 245 8.81 -8.03 8.82
CA LEU A 245 9.76 -6.94 9.00
C LEU A 245 10.61 -6.75 7.74
N SER A 246 11.12 -7.82 7.16
CA SER A 246 11.86 -7.76 5.90
C SER A 246 11.07 -7.06 4.79
N LEU A 247 9.83 -7.48 4.57
CA LEU A 247 8.93 -6.87 3.59
C LEU A 247 8.67 -5.40 3.94
N ALA A 248 8.46 -5.10 5.22
CA ALA A 248 8.22 -3.73 5.68
C ALA A 248 9.39 -2.77 5.45
N TYR A 249 10.62 -3.25 5.54
CA TYR A 249 11.79 -2.46 5.15
C TYR A 249 11.99 -2.36 3.64
N LEU A 250 11.46 -3.30 2.86
CA LEU A 250 11.55 -3.27 1.40
C LEU A 250 10.88 -2.01 0.84
N GLY A 251 9.74 -1.61 1.43
CA GLY A 251 9.04 -0.37 1.09
C GLY A 251 9.87 0.91 1.27
N HIS A 252 10.91 0.88 2.12
CA HIS A 252 11.81 2.02 2.35
C HIS A 252 13.12 1.97 1.55
N GLY A 253 13.39 0.89 0.80
CA GLY A 253 14.69 0.69 0.13
C GLY A 253 15.86 0.56 1.10
N LYS A 254 15.61 0.08 2.33
CA LYS A 254 16.64 -0.12 3.36
C LYS A 254 17.22 -1.53 3.27
N ASP A 255 17.94 -1.81 2.19
CA ASP A 255 18.41 -3.15 1.80
C ASP A 255 19.10 -3.92 2.93
N HIS A 256 19.90 -3.24 3.76
CA HIS A 256 20.58 -3.89 4.89
C HIS A 256 19.59 -4.49 5.90
N TYR A 257 18.48 -3.80 6.18
CA TYR A 257 17.44 -4.27 7.10
C TYR A 257 16.60 -5.37 6.46
N VAL A 258 16.28 -5.24 5.17
CA VAL A 258 15.59 -6.28 4.39
C VAL A 258 16.36 -7.59 4.48
N LEU A 259 17.63 -7.58 4.07
CA LEU A 259 18.48 -8.77 4.08
C LEU A 259 18.69 -9.35 5.49
N LYS A 260 18.82 -8.48 6.51
CA LYS A 260 18.95 -8.90 7.91
C LYS A 260 17.75 -9.72 8.38
N TYR A 261 16.53 -9.22 8.16
CA TYR A 261 15.33 -9.90 8.63
C TYR A 261 14.98 -11.11 7.76
N LEU A 262 15.23 -11.05 6.46
CA LEU A 262 15.07 -12.20 5.57
C LEU A 262 16.00 -13.35 5.95
N ALA A 263 17.29 -13.06 6.19
CA ALA A 263 18.25 -14.06 6.63
C ALA A 263 17.83 -14.68 7.97
N ALA A 264 17.26 -13.89 8.88
CA ALA A 264 16.74 -14.41 10.14
C ALA A 264 15.51 -15.32 9.94
N ALA A 265 14.56 -14.93 9.09
CA ALA A 265 13.39 -15.75 8.76
C ALA A 265 13.81 -17.10 8.17
N LEU A 266 14.75 -17.10 7.23
CA LEU A 266 15.33 -18.30 6.62
C LEU A 266 16.01 -19.18 7.67
N GLN A 267 16.87 -18.61 8.52
CA GLN A 267 17.56 -19.36 9.57
C GLN A 267 16.59 -20.01 10.57
N ILE A 268 15.55 -19.28 11.00
CA ILE A 268 14.54 -19.84 11.90
C ILE A 268 13.76 -20.96 11.19
N GLY A 269 13.33 -20.74 9.94
CA GLY A 269 12.61 -21.75 9.16
C GLY A 269 13.41 -23.03 8.95
N THR A 270 14.71 -22.92 8.65
CA THR A 270 15.61 -24.09 8.55
C THR A 270 15.77 -24.81 9.89
N ARG A 271 15.96 -24.08 11.00
CA ARG A 271 16.06 -24.70 12.34
C ARG A 271 14.79 -25.42 12.77
N MET A 272 13.65 -24.96 12.28
CA MET A 272 12.33 -25.56 12.51
C MET A 272 11.99 -26.67 11.51
N SER A 273 12.92 -27.03 10.62
CA SER A 273 12.68 -28.03 9.57
C SER A 273 11.48 -27.72 8.67
N LEU A 274 11.14 -26.44 8.50
CA LEU A 274 10.02 -26.03 7.62
C LEU A 274 10.32 -26.29 6.14
N PHE A 275 11.61 -26.30 5.79
CA PHE A 275 12.14 -26.60 4.47
C PHE A 275 13.58 -27.12 4.59
N GLY A 276 14.11 -27.69 3.52
CA GLY A 276 15.47 -28.24 3.48
C GLY A 276 15.62 -29.61 4.16
N ILE A 277 14.51 -30.33 4.36
CA ILE A 277 14.48 -31.71 4.85
C ILE A 277 13.99 -32.68 3.77
N GLU A 278 14.31 -33.96 3.92
CA GLU A 278 13.86 -35.02 3.00
C GLU A 278 12.33 -35.16 3.03
N THR A 279 11.70 -35.31 1.86
CA THR A 279 10.24 -35.36 1.70
C THR A 279 9.56 -36.44 2.56
N THR A 280 10.16 -37.63 2.65
CA THR A 280 9.67 -38.76 3.46
C THR A 280 9.59 -38.37 4.95
N LYS A 281 10.69 -37.82 5.48
CA LYS A 281 10.77 -37.33 6.85
C LYS A 281 9.82 -36.15 7.11
N ALA A 282 9.68 -35.24 6.15
CA ALA A 282 8.76 -34.12 6.25
C ALA A 282 7.30 -34.58 6.41
N LEU A 283 6.89 -35.58 5.63
CA LEU A 283 5.55 -36.16 5.71
C LEU A 283 5.30 -36.81 7.08
N GLU A 284 6.25 -37.60 7.59
CA GLU A 284 6.16 -38.21 8.91
C GLU A 284 6.05 -37.18 10.04
N GLU A 285 6.86 -36.10 9.99
CA GLU A 285 6.79 -35.02 10.98
C GLU A 285 5.46 -34.27 10.88
N MET A 286 4.97 -33.98 9.67
CA MET A 286 3.68 -33.31 9.46
C MET A 286 2.50 -34.14 9.98
N GLU A 287 2.53 -35.46 9.85
CA GLU A 287 1.48 -36.36 10.33
C GLU A 287 1.33 -36.33 11.86
N ARG A 288 2.44 -36.11 12.58
CA ARG A 288 2.44 -36.00 14.06
C ARG A 288 1.90 -34.67 14.57
N LEU A 289 1.83 -33.64 13.73
CA LEU A 289 1.35 -32.32 14.12
C LEU A 289 -0.18 -32.24 14.14
N SER A 290 -0.71 -31.43 15.05
CA SER A 290 -2.13 -31.08 15.03
C SER A 290 -2.50 -30.41 13.69
N PRO A 291 -3.76 -30.54 13.22
CA PRO A 291 -4.17 -29.92 11.96
C PRO A 291 -3.91 -28.40 11.91
N GLN A 292 -4.12 -27.69 13.02
CA GLN A 292 -3.89 -26.25 13.12
C GLN A 292 -2.40 -25.89 13.03
N THR A 293 -1.56 -26.63 13.77
CA THR A 293 -0.10 -26.44 13.73
C THR A 293 0.45 -26.74 12.35
N ARG A 294 -0.05 -27.79 11.68
CA ARG A 294 0.33 -28.11 10.31
C ARG A 294 0.02 -26.94 9.37
N ARG A 295 -1.18 -26.36 9.43
CA ARG A 295 -1.53 -25.18 8.62
C ARG A 295 -0.62 -23.99 8.92
N ALA A 296 -0.42 -23.66 10.21
CA ALA A 296 0.42 -22.53 10.61
C ALA A 296 1.87 -22.67 10.10
N ASN A 297 2.43 -23.88 10.21
CA ASN A 297 3.75 -24.20 9.67
C ASN A 297 3.77 -24.08 8.14
N SER A 298 2.76 -24.59 7.43
CA SER A 298 2.67 -24.50 5.97
C SER A 298 2.60 -23.05 5.46
N TYR A 299 1.79 -22.20 6.09
CA TYR A 299 1.75 -20.77 5.76
C TYR A 299 3.11 -20.11 5.99
N THR A 300 3.70 -20.32 7.16
CA THR A 300 5.01 -19.74 7.50
C THR A 300 6.09 -20.19 6.51
N ALA A 301 6.14 -21.48 6.18
CA ALA A 301 7.08 -22.04 5.21
C ALA A 301 6.89 -21.45 3.81
N TRP A 302 5.64 -21.34 3.34
CA TRP A 302 5.29 -20.76 2.06
C TRP A 302 5.69 -19.28 1.97
N GLY A 303 5.35 -18.49 2.99
CA GLY A 303 5.68 -17.08 3.05
C GLY A 303 7.19 -16.81 3.05
N ILE A 304 7.98 -17.65 3.74
CA ILE A 304 9.44 -17.53 3.73
C ILE A 304 10.01 -17.96 2.37
N PHE A 305 9.52 -19.05 1.79
CA PHE A 305 10.00 -19.56 0.50
C PHE A 305 9.78 -18.55 -0.65
N ASN A 306 8.59 -17.96 -0.75
CA ASN A 306 8.25 -17.05 -1.85
C ASN A 306 9.10 -15.79 -1.90
N TRP A 307 9.66 -15.36 -0.77
CA TRP A 307 10.34 -14.08 -0.63
C TRP A 307 11.79 -14.21 -0.17
N GLY A 308 12.29 -15.45 -0.10
CA GLY A 308 13.66 -15.78 0.29
C GLY A 308 14.55 -16.35 -0.81
N VAL A 309 14.03 -16.49 -2.04
CA VAL A 309 14.72 -17.07 -3.20
C VAL A 309 14.74 -16.08 -4.36
#